data_AF-A0AAV8XFZ8-F1
#
_entry.id   AF-A0AAV8XFZ8-F1
#
_cell.length_a   1.000
_cell.length_b   1.000
_cell.length_c   1.000
_cell.angle_alpha   90.00
_cell.angle_beta   90.00
_cell.angle_gamma   90.00
#
_symmetry.space_group_name_H-M   'P 1'
#
loop_
_entity.id
_entity.type
_entity.pdbx_description
1 polymer ?
#
loop_
_entity_poly.entity_id
_entity_poly.type
_entity_poly.pdbx_seq_one_letter_code
_entity_poly.pdbx_strand_id
1 'polypeptide(L)'
;MIYLTEMHKITILQMIGYGDRTRTQTEVVHLFQEKISGVAADISFRERGHVRQLKKNPPNKLSDDQILDVMFMLEENPHKSSRQTASALNISHSSIPRVLTENQMHPYKLVPTNELTEDDFDRRILFCVQVIDNNTLQIENVLFSDESTF
;
A
#
# COMPACT_ATOMS: atom_id res chain seq x y z
N MET A 1 -14.70 -19.78 24.75
CA MET A 1 -13.35 -20.22 24.39
C MET A 1 -12.42 -19.05 24.72
N ILE A 2 -11.59 -19.17 25.76
CA ILE A 2 -10.74 -18.05 26.21
C ILE A 2 -9.61 -17.89 25.19
N TYR A 3 -9.48 -16.71 24.59
CA TYR A 3 -8.41 -16.42 23.66
C TYR A 3 -7.08 -16.29 24.42
N LEU A 4 -6.10 -17.10 24.03
CA LEU A 4 -4.80 -17.10 24.66
C LEU A 4 -3.94 -15.95 24.13
N THR A 5 -3.56 -15.02 25.02
CA THR A 5 -2.63 -13.94 24.71
C THR A 5 -1.24 -14.49 24.36
N GLU A 6 -0.41 -13.70 23.69
CA GLU A 6 0.97 -14.12 23.38
C GLU A 6 1.77 -14.41 24.66
N MET A 7 1.58 -13.61 25.71
CA MET A 7 2.19 -13.84 27.02
C MET A 7 1.79 -15.18 27.60
N HIS A 8 0.50 -15.52 27.60
CA HIS A 8 0.05 -16.82 28.11
C HIS A 8 0.66 -17.98 27.30
N LYS A 9 0.82 -17.84 25.98
CA LYS A 9 1.49 -18.85 25.14
C LYS A 9 2.96 -19.02 25.50
N ILE A 10 3.67 -17.92 25.75
CA ILE A 10 5.08 -17.93 26.17
C ILE A 10 5.22 -18.60 27.54
N THR A 11 4.35 -18.26 28.51
CA THR A 11 4.35 -18.89 29.84
C THR A 11 4.07 -20.39 29.76
N ILE A 12 3.15 -20.83 28.90
CA ILE A 12 2.91 -22.27 28.68
C ILE A 12 4.15 -22.96 28.09
N LEU A 13 4.84 -22.33 27.12
CA LEU A 13 6.10 -22.86 26.58
C LEU A 13 7.20 -22.94 27.64
N GLN A 14 7.31 -21.93 28.51
CA GLN A 14 8.23 -21.95 29.67
C GLN A 14 7.95 -23.13 30.59
N MET A 15 6.67 -23.38 30.90
CA MET A 15 6.27 -24.47 31.81
C MET A 15 6.55 -25.86 31.22
N ILE A 16 6.38 -26.03 29.90
CA ILE A 16 6.73 -27.26 29.16
C ILE A 16 8.26 -27.46 29.09
N GLY A 17 9.04 -26.37 29.20
CA GLY A 17 10.50 -26.38 29.11
C GLY A 17 11.01 -26.19 27.68
N TYR A 18 10.36 -25.32 26.89
CA TYR A 18 10.80 -24.86 25.58
C TYR A 18 11.35 -25.95 24.66
N GLY A 19 10.48 -26.74 24.03
CA GLY A 19 10.89 -27.75 23.04
C GLY A 19 11.40 -29.07 23.65
N ASP A 20 12.11 -29.01 24.79
CA ASP A 20 12.74 -30.17 25.45
C ASP A 20 11.77 -31.02 26.30
N ARG A 21 10.53 -30.55 26.48
CA ARG A 21 9.42 -31.26 27.17
C ARG A 21 9.79 -31.85 28.53
N THR A 22 10.40 -31.02 29.38
CA THR A 22 10.67 -31.37 30.79
C THR A 22 9.42 -31.70 31.60
N ARG A 23 8.24 -31.23 31.18
CA ARG A 23 6.94 -31.51 31.79
C ARG A 23 5.93 -31.99 30.77
N THR A 24 5.05 -32.91 31.19
CA THR A 24 3.99 -33.41 30.32
C THR A 24 2.86 -32.38 30.17
N GLN A 25 2.13 -32.44 29.06
CA GLN A 25 1.08 -31.47 28.77
C GLN A 25 -0.05 -31.48 29.81
N THR A 26 -0.36 -32.66 30.36
CA THR A 26 -1.34 -32.86 31.42
C THR A 26 -0.93 -32.18 32.73
N GLU A 27 0.36 -32.22 33.08
CA GLU A 27 0.91 -31.53 34.24
C GLU A 27 0.81 -30.01 34.08
N VAL A 28 1.14 -29.49 32.90
CA VAL A 28 1.07 -28.04 32.62
C VAL A 28 -0.38 -27.53 32.67
N VAL A 29 -1.34 -28.29 32.13
CA VAL A 29 -2.78 -27.94 32.22
C VAL A 29 -3.27 -27.96 33.68
N HIS A 30 -2.82 -28.93 34.48
CA HIS A 30 -3.19 -29.00 35.90
C HIS A 30 -2.59 -27.85 36.72
N LEU A 31 -1.35 -27.44 36.41
CA LEU A 31 -0.68 -26.31 37.05
C LEU A 31 -1.31 -24.95 36.67
N PHE A 32 -1.85 -24.82 35.46
CA PHE A 32 -2.42 -23.55 35.00
C PHE A 32 -3.85 -23.30 35.51
N GLN A 33 -4.51 -24.28 36.13
CA GLN A 33 -5.81 -24.20 36.85
C GLN A 33 -6.98 -23.49 36.14
N GLU A 34 -6.86 -23.13 34.87
CA GLU A 34 -7.95 -22.67 34.01
C GLU A 34 -8.06 -23.57 32.77
N LYS A 35 -9.30 -23.72 32.25
CA LYS A 35 -9.62 -24.46 31.02
C LYS A 35 -8.96 -23.83 29.79
N ILE A 36 -7.65 -23.96 29.67
CA ILE A 36 -6.88 -23.49 28.53
C ILE A 36 -6.28 -24.72 27.85
N SER A 37 -6.70 -24.97 26.60
CA SER A 37 -6.12 -26.00 25.77
C SER A 37 -4.71 -25.57 25.32
N GLY A 38 -3.70 -25.81 26.15
CA GLY A 38 -2.28 -25.51 25.86
C GLY A 38 -1.70 -26.21 24.62
N VAL A 39 -2.47 -27.08 23.95
CA VAL A 39 -2.09 -27.84 22.75
C VAL A 39 -1.66 -26.93 21.60
N ALA A 40 -2.39 -25.83 21.38
CA ALA A 40 -2.20 -25.01 20.19
C ALA A 40 -0.88 -24.20 20.20
N ALA A 41 -0.33 -23.91 21.38
CA ALA A 41 0.87 -23.08 21.52
C ALA A 41 2.16 -23.85 21.20
N ASP A 42 2.32 -25.08 21.72
CA ASP A 42 3.48 -25.95 21.43
C ASP A 42 3.54 -26.34 19.94
N ILE A 43 2.40 -26.70 19.35
CA ILE A 43 2.32 -27.02 17.91
C ILE A 43 2.73 -25.81 17.07
N SER A 44 2.16 -24.62 17.35
CA SER A 44 2.48 -23.41 16.59
C SER A 44 3.96 -23.02 16.70
N PHE A 45 4.57 -23.21 17.87
CA PHE A 45 5.98 -22.92 18.09
C PHE A 45 6.90 -23.92 17.36
N ARG A 46 6.59 -25.21 17.38
CA ARG A 46 7.39 -26.24 16.68
C ARG A 46 7.37 -26.07 15.17
N GLU A 47 6.23 -25.70 14.60
CA GLU A 47 6.08 -25.49 13.16
C GLU A 47 6.79 -24.23 12.66
N ARG A 48 6.74 -23.13 13.44
CA ARG A 48 7.10 -21.79 12.95
C ARG A 48 8.24 -21.11 13.73
N GLY A 49 8.67 -21.69 14.84
CA GLY A 49 9.64 -21.10 15.77
C GLY A 49 9.09 -19.93 16.62
N HIS A 50 7.81 -19.59 16.52
CA HIS A 50 7.20 -18.50 17.28
C HIS A 50 5.72 -18.72 17.58
N VAL A 51 5.20 -18.08 18.64
CA VAL A 51 3.79 -18.18 19.08
C VAL A 51 2.90 -17.02 18.64
N ARG A 52 3.47 -16.09 17.85
CA ARG A 52 2.75 -14.90 17.35
C ARG A 52 1.48 -15.30 16.61
N GLN A 53 0.41 -14.56 16.87
CA GLN A 53 -0.82 -14.75 16.09
C GLN A 53 -0.60 -14.20 14.68
N LEU A 54 -0.84 -15.04 13.67
CA LEU A 54 -0.84 -14.56 12.29
C LEU A 54 -2.01 -13.61 12.12
N LYS A 55 -1.71 -12.41 11.60
CA LYS A 55 -2.76 -11.51 11.12
C LYS A 55 -3.47 -12.25 10.00
N LYS A 56 -4.74 -12.59 10.20
CA LYS A 56 -5.57 -13.09 9.11
C LYS A 56 -5.73 -11.96 8.10
N ASN A 57 -5.54 -12.28 6.82
CA ASN A 57 -5.90 -11.33 5.78
C ASN A 57 -7.39 -10.99 5.93
N PRO A 58 -7.78 -9.71 5.80
CA PRO A 58 -9.17 -9.36 5.82
C PRO A 58 -9.91 -10.15 4.73
N PRO A 59 -11.14 -10.62 4.99
CA PRO A 59 -11.85 -11.54 4.10
C PRO A 59 -12.10 -10.98 2.68
N ASN A 60 -11.96 -9.67 2.49
CA ASN A 60 -12.23 -8.98 1.22
C ASN A 60 -10.98 -8.31 0.63
N LYS A 61 -9.77 -8.85 0.89
CA LYS A 61 -8.57 -8.38 0.19
C LYS A 61 -8.66 -8.82 -1.28
N LEU A 62 -8.48 -7.88 -2.22
CA LEU A 62 -8.34 -8.20 -3.64
C LEU A 62 -7.09 -9.06 -3.87
N SER A 63 -7.13 -9.92 -4.90
CA SER A 63 -5.93 -10.61 -5.37
C SER A 63 -4.98 -9.62 -6.05
N ASP A 64 -3.70 -9.98 -6.11
CA ASP A 64 -2.70 -9.15 -6.77
C ASP A 64 -3.00 -8.99 -8.28
N ASP A 65 -3.57 -10.03 -8.92
CA ASP A 65 -4.04 -9.97 -10.31
C ASP A 65 -5.17 -8.95 -10.50
N GLN A 66 -6.15 -8.93 -9.59
CA GLN A 66 -7.25 -7.96 -9.64
C GLN A 66 -6.75 -6.52 -9.44
N ILE A 67 -5.73 -6.33 -8.61
CA ILE A 67 -5.10 -5.03 -8.42
C ILE A 67 -4.41 -4.60 -9.72
N LEU A 68 -3.68 -5.51 -10.36
CA LEU A 68 -3.01 -5.25 -11.63
C LEU A 68 -4.00 -4.90 -12.75
N ASP A 69 -5.12 -5.63 -12.84
CA ASP A 69 -6.18 -5.35 -13.82
C ASP A 69 -6.77 -3.95 -13.64
N VAL A 70 -7.00 -3.52 -12.39
CA VAL A 70 -7.48 -2.15 -12.08
C VAL A 70 -6.49 -1.11 -12.55
N MET A 71 -5.19 -1.32 -12.27
CA MET A 71 -4.14 -0.38 -12.66
C MET A 71 -4.03 -0.28 -14.18
N PHE A 72 -3.94 -1.42 -14.87
CA PHE A 72 -3.83 -1.49 -16.33
C PHE A 72 -5.01 -0.81 -17.03
N MET A 73 -6.24 -1.08 -16.57
CA MET A 73 -7.45 -0.52 -17.18
C MET A 73 -7.51 1.02 -17.12
N LEU A 74 -6.97 1.59 -16.03
CA LEU A 74 -6.92 3.04 -15.81
C LEU A 74 -5.71 3.70 -16.46
N GLU A 75 -4.62 2.97 -16.64
CA GLU A 75 -3.46 3.41 -17.41
C GLU A 75 -3.78 3.47 -18.91
N GLU A 76 -4.50 2.48 -19.45
CA GLU A 76 -4.99 2.50 -20.84
C GLU A 76 -6.00 3.62 -21.11
N ASN A 77 -6.82 3.96 -20.11
CA ASN A 77 -7.81 5.03 -20.24
C ASN A 77 -8.00 5.78 -18.92
N PRO A 78 -7.22 6.87 -18.70
CA PRO A 78 -7.30 7.70 -17.49
C PRO A 78 -8.63 8.41 -17.29
N HIS A 79 -9.50 8.46 -18.30
CA HIS A 79 -10.81 9.10 -18.23
C HIS A 79 -11.92 8.18 -17.72
N LYS A 80 -11.65 6.88 -17.54
CA LYS A 80 -12.63 5.95 -16.95
C LYS A 80 -12.91 6.31 -15.50
N SER A 81 -14.19 6.39 -15.15
CA SER A 81 -14.59 6.60 -13.76
C SER A 81 -14.35 5.35 -12.91
N SER A 82 -14.08 5.53 -11.61
CA SER A 82 -13.93 4.43 -10.66
C SER A 82 -15.14 3.48 -10.67
N ARG A 83 -16.34 3.99 -10.94
CA ARG A 83 -17.57 3.20 -11.05
C ARG A 83 -17.59 2.31 -12.29
N GLN A 84 -17.15 2.83 -13.44
CA GLN A 84 -17.04 2.03 -14.66
C GLN A 84 -15.97 0.95 -14.52
N THR A 85 -14.81 1.29 -13.95
CA THR A 85 -13.73 0.32 -13.68
C THR A 85 -14.19 -0.78 -12.74
N ALA A 86 -14.87 -0.43 -11.64
CA ALA A 86 -15.44 -1.39 -10.71
C ALA A 86 -16.45 -2.34 -11.37
N SER A 87 -17.33 -1.79 -12.21
CA SER A 87 -18.32 -2.58 -12.94
C SER A 87 -17.70 -3.50 -13.99
N ALA A 88 -16.62 -3.09 -14.65
CA ALA A 88 -15.96 -3.89 -15.68
C ALA A 88 -15.19 -5.07 -15.07
N LEU A 89 -14.56 -4.87 -13.92
CA LEU A 89 -13.75 -5.88 -13.24
C LEU A 89 -14.54 -6.69 -12.20
N ASN A 90 -15.84 -6.42 -12.04
CA ASN A 90 -16.70 -7.04 -11.02
C ASN A 90 -16.15 -6.92 -9.58
N ILE A 91 -15.58 -5.75 -9.26
CA ILE A 91 -15.00 -5.43 -7.95
C ILE A 91 -15.89 -4.42 -7.23
N SER A 92 -15.87 -4.41 -5.89
CA SER A 92 -16.52 -3.35 -5.12
C SER A 92 -15.96 -1.98 -5.48
N HIS A 93 -16.85 -1.02 -5.75
CA HIS A 93 -16.46 0.38 -6.00
C HIS A 93 -15.58 0.97 -4.89
N SER A 94 -15.83 0.61 -3.63
CA SER A 94 -15.03 1.08 -2.49
C SER A 94 -13.58 0.57 -2.49
N SER A 95 -13.28 -0.50 -3.23
CA SER A 95 -11.93 -1.03 -3.35
C SER A 95 -11.08 -0.24 -4.36
N ILE A 96 -11.69 0.42 -5.34
CA ILE A 96 -10.95 1.16 -6.38
C ILE A 96 -10.13 2.32 -5.78
N PRO A 97 -10.69 3.25 -4.98
CA PRO A 97 -9.90 4.32 -4.37
C PRO A 97 -8.76 3.80 -3.48
N ARG A 98 -8.97 2.64 -2.83
CA ARG A 98 -7.96 1.99 -2.02
C ARG A 98 -6.80 1.50 -2.87
N VAL A 99 -7.09 0.80 -3.97
CA VAL A 99 -6.07 0.36 -4.94
C VAL A 99 -5.29 1.55 -5.49
N LEU A 100 -5.96 2.65 -5.85
CA LEU A 100 -5.30 3.85 -6.35
C LEU A 100 -4.36 4.47 -5.32
N THR A 101 -4.81 4.58 -4.07
CA THR A 101 -4.01 5.18 -2.99
C THR A 101 -2.82 4.30 -2.63
N GLU A 102 -3.02 2.98 -2.51
CA GLU A 102 -1.95 2.02 -2.17
C GLU A 102 -0.88 1.94 -3.28
N ASN A 103 -1.24 2.21 -4.54
CA ASN A 103 -0.33 2.20 -5.70
C ASN A 103 0.10 3.61 -6.17
N GLN A 104 -0.14 4.66 -5.38
CA GLN A 104 0.30 6.03 -5.69
C GLN A 104 -0.23 6.57 -7.04
N MET A 105 -1.41 6.10 -7.46
CA MET A 105 -2.08 6.59 -8.66
C MET A 105 -2.99 7.76 -8.29
N HIS A 106 -2.73 8.91 -8.89
CA HIS A 106 -3.47 10.13 -8.62
C HIS A 106 -4.29 10.55 -9.85
N PRO A 107 -5.56 10.94 -9.68
CA PRO A 107 -6.33 11.55 -10.75
C PRO A 107 -5.62 12.81 -11.26
N TYR A 108 -5.50 12.94 -12.58
CA TYR A 108 -4.99 14.17 -13.17
C TYR A 108 -6.03 15.28 -13.05
N LYS A 109 -5.62 16.45 -12.56
CA LYS A 109 -6.46 17.65 -12.58
C LYS A 109 -6.25 18.37 -13.90
N LEU A 110 -7.29 18.48 -14.72
CA LEU A 110 -7.23 19.30 -15.93
C LEU A 110 -6.94 20.75 -15.54
N VAL A 111 -5.84 21.28 -16.06
CA VAL A 111 -5.45 22.69 -15.91
C VAL A 111 -5.69 23.35 -17.27
N PRO A 112 -6.52 24.40 -17.35
CA PRO A 112 -6.64 25.16 -18.59
C PRO A 112 -5.29 25.80 -18.88
N THR A 113 -4.74 25.51 -20.05
CA THR A 113 -3.52 26.14 -20.57
C THR A 113 -3.87 26.92 -21.82
N ASN A 114 -3.06 27.94 -22.14
CA ASN A 114 -3.18 28.61 -23.44
C ASN A 114 -2.99 27.59 -24.56
N GLU A 115 -3.81 27.70 -25.60
CA GLU A 115 -3.68 26.88 -26.80
C GLU A 115 -2.34 27.17 -27.47
N LEU A 116 -1.61 26.10 -27.83
CA LEU A 116 -0.34 26.19 -28.54
C LEU A 116 -0.58 25.85 -30.01
N THR A 117 -0.03 26.66 -30.90
CA THR A 117 0.01 26.37 -32.33
C THR A 117 1.21 25.46 -32.66
N GLU A 118 1.21 24.81 -33.82
CA GLU A 118 2.30 23.90 -34.23
C GLU A 118 3.68 24.57 -34.20
N ASP A 119 3.75 25.85 -34.59
CA ASP A 119 4.99 26.64 -34.57
C ASP A 119 5.48 27.00 -33.16
N ASP A 120 4.60 27.00 -32.15
CA ASP A 120 4.96 27.46 -30.80
C ASP A 120 5.93 26.50 -30.11
N PHE A 121 5.84 25.20 -30.40
CA PHE A 121 6.69 24.19 -29.79
C PHE A 121 8.16 24.41 -30.13
N ASP A 122 8.47 24.55 -31.42
CA ASP A 122 9.83 24.77 -31.89
C ASP A 122 10.40 26.10 -31.39
N ARG A 123 9.60 27.17 -31.43
CA ARG A 123 10.03 28.50 -30.94
C ARG A 123 10.34 28.48 -29.45
N ARG A 124 9.50 27.83 -28.64
CA ARG A 124 9.72 27.71 -27.18
C ARG A 124 10.94 26.86 -26.85
N ILE A 125 11.12 25.73 -27.54
CA ILE A 125 12.30 24.88 -27.34
C ILE A 125 13.57 25.63 -27.73
N LEU A 126 13.58 26.28 -28.90
CA LEU A 126 14.72 27.06 -29.35
C LEU A 126 15.09 28.17 -28.36
N PHE A 127 14.09 28.90 -27.86
CA PHE A 127 14.29 29.92 -26.83
C PHE A 127 14.92 29.31 -25.57
N CYS A 128 14.37 28.20 -25.05
CA CYS A 128 14.92 27.54 -23.86
C CYS A 128 16.37 27.08 -24.07
N VAL A 129 16.69 26.47 -25.22
CA VAL A 129 18.07 26.05 -25.56
C VAL A 129 19.01 27.26 -25.64
N GLN A 130 18.57 28.36 -26.27
CA GLN A 130 19.37 29.58 -26.34
C GLN A 130 19.65 30.18 -24.96
N VAL A 131 18.66 30.18 -24.08
CA VAL A 131 18.80 30.77 -22.74
C VAL A 131 19.63 29.88 -21.82
N ILE A 132 19.38 28.56 -21.81
CA ILE A 132 20.01 27.60 -20.90
C ILE A 132 21.41 27.20 -21.40
N ASP A 133 21.52 26.70 -22.63
CA ASP A 133 22.75 26.04 -23.10
C ASP A 133 23.76 27.04 -23.66
N ASN A 134 23.27 28.05 -24.39
CA ASN A 134 24.13 29.06 -25.00
C ASN A 134 24.42 30.23 -24.03
N ASN A 135 23.87 30.18 -22.81
CA ASN A 135 24.01 31.19 -21.75
C ASN A 135 23.82 32.63 -22.28
N THR A 136 22.90 32.78 -23.24
CA THR A 136 22.69 34.04 -24.00
C THR A 136 22.11 35.15 -23.14
N LEU A 137 21.50 34.80 -22.01
CA LEU A 137 20.97 35.72 -21.02
C LEU A 137 21.68 35.51 -19.69
N GLN A 138 22.29 36.57 -19.17
CA GLN A 138 22.72 36.63 -17.78
C GLN A 138 21.51 36.93 -16.92
N ILE A 139 20.94 35.90 -16.27
CA ILE A 139 19.71 36.00 -15.46
C ILE A 139 19.83 37.11 -14.39
N GLU A 140 21.04 37.33 -13.85
CA GLU A 140 21.34 38.39 -12.88
C GLU A 140 21.03 39.81 -13.39
N ASN A 141 21.02 40.00 -14.71
CA ASN A 141 20.76 41.28 -15.38
C ASN A 141 19.35 41.37 -15.98
N VAL A 142 18.47 40.39 -15.72
CA VAL A 142 17.12 40.35 -16.26
C VAL A 142 16.12 40.86 -15.22
N LEU A 143 15.32 41.86 -15.60
CA LEU A 143 14.15 42.31 -14.85
C LEU A 143 12.89 41.87 -15.59
N PHE A 144 12.05 41.07 -14.94
CA PHE A 144 10.75 40.65 -15.48
C PHE A 144 9.65 41.62 -15.04
N SER A 145 8.77 42.00 -15.97
CA SER A 145 7.56 42.78 -15.71
C SER A 145 6.40 42.22 -16.52
N ASP A 146 5.19 42.24 -15.96
CA ASP A 146 3.95 41.90 -16.66
C ASP A 146 2.83 42.85 -16.20
N GLU A 147 1.85 43.09 -17.06
CA GLU A 147 0.67 43.91 -16.76
C GLU A 147 -0.48 42.99 -16.34
N SER A 148 -1.03 43.21 -15.15
CA SER A 148 -2.19 42.47 -14.65
C SER A 148 -3.37 43.42 -14.44
N THR A 149 -4.56 42.97 -14.87
CA THR A 149 -5.81 43.66 -14.57
C THR A 149 -6.28 43.26 -13.16
N PHE A 150 -6.42 44.25 -12.27
CA PHE A 150 -6.91 44.09 -10.89
C PHE A 150 -8.45 44.11 -10.81
#